data_AF-A0A672LEW6-F1
#
_entry.id   AF-A0A672LEW6-F1
#
_cell.length_a   1.000
_cell.length_b   1.000
_cell.length_c   1.000
_cell.angle_alpha   90.00
_cell.angle_beta   90.00
_cell.angle_gamma   90.00
#
_symmetry.space_group_name_H-M   'P 1'
#
loop_
_entity.id
_entity.type
_entity.pdbx_description
1 polymer ?
#
loop_
_entity_poly.entity_id
_entity_poly.type
_entity_poly.pdbx_seq_one_letter_code
_entity_poly.pdbx_strand_id
1 'polypeptide(L)'
;VLEINHDSHISGTQNRSEEERFYMKCRAAYLSVFRSSLVNMTSKDQLCIVLQQAGRNPSQNALDKYWPPGTKKLNFDDFCEILKKERPAEPDQLMRIFKKFDVNCDGYISHEELSRILTSSGEKMSRKEVDEIFSLADVNKDGKLDYAEFCRLLESTAEQCQTAALKKLEADAKLKRQNFGNQLDNSPQSSESQPELPTSETQPRTELETTQRKGMILGLHTTRSRRSSLSTAITMGAGSTKSGRLVEPKSLQDWHHTLMRGCFYLEEDGTIVSLQYRLVIPETTSVYLTIWPLNLSPIPEKPSPWMCVDTALYVVTGNETKEDSNLVCFTELRDKERFLWRGELSAGSYLLLPFTTGCRLMKRTRKTSTKTAQLVNRTQSGELELTKEFKAALSDIFEVIDLDGSGLLSLEEYNFFEQRTSGEKCDEDAWAICKENFDTKNNELTRQGFLELNLMEANDREGDPRDLWLTLEAMGYNHSLEMVEGTCPLFLNGIIFFYCEDAKATLQAVHLDSGIKMLNSAVQRSITSKAEARSLKGHENVLIYTYKGESRISSVVANKSNQKMTVHINNEQSKNCVSSRGMSVFAVEVPARTKMVCQHVMALNDQQEWTYNCVETIIPSL
;
A
#
# COMPACT_ATOMS: atom_id res chain seq x y z
N VAL A 1 -10.56 -42.82 12.59
CA VAL A 1 -10.77 -42.76 11.13
C VAL A 1 -10.46 -41.33 10.70
N LEU A 2 -9.82 -41.16 9.54
CA LEU A 2 -9.18 -39.92 9.12
C LEU A 2 -10.17 -38.86 8.59
N GLU A 3 -9.64 -37.64 8.49
CA GLU A 3 -9.74 -36.74 7.32
C GLU A 3 -10.59 -35.44 7.42
N ILE A 4 -10.05 -34.40 6.75
CA ILE A 4 -10.62 -33.11 6.33
C ILE A 4 -10.84 -32.02 7.41
N ASN A 5 -9.85 -31.12 7.52
CA ASN A 5 -10.00 -29.72 7.06
C ASN A 5 -8.63 -28.98 7.09
N HIS A 6 -8.11 -28.60 5.92
CA HIS A 6 -6.74 -28.06 5.78
C HIS A 6 -6.65 -26.79 4.91
N ASP A 7 -7.76 -26.08 4.70
CA ASP A 7 -7.86 -25.00 3.70
C ASP A 7 -7.74 -23.56 4.25
N SER A 8 -7.65 -23.35 5.56
CA SER A 8 -7.60 -22.01 6.16
C SER A 8 -6.26 -21.26 5.97
N HIS A 9 -5.19 -21.94 5.56
CA HIS A 9 -3.85 -21.35 5.36
C HIS A 9 -3.57 -20.85 3.93
N ILE A 10 -4.44 -21.15 2.96
CA ILE A 10 -4.13 -20.99 1.53
C ILE A 10 -4.59 -19.62 0.98
N SER A 11 -5.69 -19.05 1.49
CA SER A 11 -6.26 -17.80 0.94
C SER A 11 -5.44 -16.54 1.28
N GLY A 12 -4.90 -16.44 2.50
CA GLY A 12 -4.06 -15.31 2.92
C GLY A 12 -2.68 -15.30 2.26
N THR A 13 -2.16 -16.46 1.87
CA THR A 13 -0.95 -16.59 1.05
C THR A 13 -1.24 -16.32 -0.43
N GLN A 14 -2.39 -16.74 -0.96
CA GLN A 14 -2.82 -16.44 -2.32
C GLN A 14 -2.90 -14.95 -2.62
N ASN A 15 -3.54 -14.14 -1.78
CA ASN A 15 -3.77 -12.73 -2.10
C ASN A 15 -2.48 -11.88 -2.00
N ARG A 16 -1.65 -12.15 -0.98
CA ARG A 16 -0.27 -11.62 -0.95
C ARG A 16 0.50 -12.03 -2.19
N SER A 17 0.35 -13.28 -2.63
CA SER A 17 0.95 -13.73 -3.89
C SER A 17 0.32 -13.10 -5.12
N GLU A 18 -0.84 -12.43 -5.07
CA GLU A 18 -1.50 -11.83 -6.22
C GLU A 18 -1.01 -10.42 -6.51
N GLU A 19 -0.81 -9.58 -5.48
CA GLU A 19 -0.12 -8.30 -5.66
C GLU A 19 1.38 -8.51 -5.93
N GLU A 20 2.05 -9.44 -5.22
CA GLU A 20 3.42 -9.85 -5.54
C GLU A 20 3.52 -10.40 -6.99
N ARG A 21 2.52 -11.17 -7.47
CA ARG A 21 2.42 -11.65 -8.86
C ARG A 21 2.07 -10.54 -9.85
N PHE A 22 1.27 -9.54 -9.48
CA PHE A 22 1.00 -8.37 -10.31
C PHE A 22 2.28 -7.58 -10.54
N TYR A 23 2.97 -7.17 -9.47
CA TYR A 23 4.25 -6.46 -9.60
C TYR A 23 5.35 -7.33 -10.24
N MET A 24 5.34 -8.66 -10.03
CA MET A 24 6.22 -9.58 -10.74
C MET A 24 5.91 -9.66 -12.24
N LYS A 25 4.62 -9.64 -12.64
CA LYS A 25 4.19 -9.53 -14.05
C LYS A 25 4.61 -8.18 -14.66
N CYS A 26 4.35 -7.06 -13.97
CA CYS A 26 4.82 -5.73 -14.38
C CYS A 26 6.33 -5.72 -14.60
N ARG A 27 7.09 -6.24 -13.62
CA ARG A 27 8.55 -6.27 -13.65
C ARG A 27 9.10 -7.21 -14.72
N ALA A 28 8.44 -8.34 -14.97
CA ALA A 28 8.79 -9.25 -16.06
C ALA A 28 8.58 -8.60 -17.42
N ALA A 29 7.42 -7.99 -17.65
CA ALA A 29 7.10 -7.25 -18.86
C ALA A 29 8.09 -6.10 -19.11
N TYR A 30 8.34 -5.28 -18.10
CA TYR A 30 9.27 -4.14 -18.20
C TYR A 30 10.73 -4.59 -18.44
N LEU A 31 11.18 -5.67 -17.80
CA LEU A 31 12.53 -6.23 -18.00
C LEU A 31 12.66 -7.08 -19.26
N SER A 32 11.56 -7.40 -19.96
CA SER A 32 11.64 -8.01 -21.29
C SER A 32 12.20 -7.00 -22.32
N VAL A 33 11.80 -5.73 -22.20
CA VAL A 33 12.17 -4.58 -23.05
C VAL A 33 13.43 -3.86 -22.53
N PHE A 34 13.52 -3.63 -21.22
CA PHE A 34 14.59 -2.85 -20.61
C PHE A 34 15.58 -3.69 -19.80
N ARG A 35 16.86 -3.31 -19.83
CA ARG A 35 17.91 -3.97 -19.02
C ARG A 35 17.76 -3.74 -17.50
N SER A 36 16.87 -2.84 -17.08
CA SER A 36 16.59 -2.50 -15.68
C SER A 36 15.27 -1.75 -15.56
N SER A 37 14.52 -1.96 -14.48
CA SER A 37 13.32 -1.18 -14.11
C SER A 37 13.62 0.31 -13.84
N LEU A 38 14.90 0.68 -13.76
CA LEU A 38 15.35 2.07 -13.59
C LEU A 38 15.53 2.82 -14.93
N VAL A 39 15.42 2.14 -16.07
CA VAL A 39 15.44 2.80 -17.39
C VAL A 39 14.04 3.36 -17.65
N ASN A 40 13.93 4.66 -17.91
CA ASN A 40 12.65 5.27 -18.27
C ASN A 40 12.28 4.94 -19.73
N MET A 41 11.00 4.76 -20.00
CA MET A 41 10.45 4.78 -21.36
C MET A 41 10.57 6.20 -21.92
N THR A 42 11.04 6.35 -23.15
CA THR A 42 11.24 7.64 -23.83
C THR A 42 10.46 7.77 -25.14
N SER A 43 9.73 6.73 -25.56
CA SER A 43 8.80 6.81 -26.71
C SER A 43 7.47 6.09 -26.44
N LYS A 44 6.45 6.50 -27.19
CA LYS A 44 5.12 5.87 -27.22
C LYS A 44 5.20 4.39 -27.63
N ASP A 45 6.12 4.05 -28.54
CA ASP A 45 6.34 2.67 -29.00
C ASP A 45 6.86 1.77 -27.87
N GLN A 46 7.76 2.30 -27.03
CA GLN A 46 8.23 1.56 -25.86
C GLN A 46 7.10 1.27 -24.86
N LEU A 47 6.21 2.26 -24.61
CA LEU A 47 5.02 2.03 -23.79
C LEU A 47 4.11 0.94 -24.38
N CYS A 48 3.90 0.95 -25.70
CA CYS A 48 3.13 -0.07 -26.40
C CYS A 48 3.70 -1.47 -26.19
N ILE A 49 5.00 -1.66 -26.47
CA ILE A 49 5.66 -2.96 -26.34
C ILE A 49 5.61 -3.46 -24.88
N VAL A 50 5.87 -2.60 -23.89
CA VAL A 50 5.85 -3.00 -22.48
C VAL A 50 4.44 -3.42 -22.03
N LEU A 51 3.39 -2.73 -22.50
CA LEU A 51 1.99 -3.13 -22.26
C LEU A 51 1.66 -4.47 -22.92
N GLN A 52 2.12 -4.72 -24.15
CA GLN A 52 2.00 -6.01 -24.84
C GLN A 52 2.68 -7.15 -24.08
N GLN A 53 3.90 -6.92 -23.59
CA GLN A 53 4.64 -7.89 -22.77
C GLN A 53 3.99 -8.16 -21.40
N ALA A 54 3.08 -7.28 -20.95
CA ALA A 54 2.26 -7.48 -19.77
C ALA A 54 0.92 -8.19 -20.04
N GLY A 55 0.58 -8.47 -21.30
CA GLY A 55 -0.71 -9.03 -21.70
C GLY A 55 -1.82 -7.97 -21.80
N ARG A 56 -1.52 -6.84 -22.47
CA ARG A 56 -2.50 -5.84 -22.92
C ARG A 56 -2.33 -5.59 -24.42
N ASN A 57 -3.41 -5.24 -25.11
CA ASN A 57 -3.35 -4.81 -26.50
C ASN A 57 -3.88 -3.36 -26.61
N PRO A 58 -3.07 -2.36 -26.22
CA PRO A 58 -3.54 -0.98 -26.10
C PRO A 58 -3.81 -0.38 -27.49
N SER A 59 -5.00 0.20 -27.66
CA SER A 59 -5.34 0.92 -28.89
C SER A 59 -4.51 2.20 -29.03
N GLN A 60 -4.40 2.74 -30.25
CA GLN A 60 -3.69 4.01 -30.47
C GLN A 60 -4.23 5.14 -29.59
N ASN A 61 -5.56 5.23 -29.42
CA ASN A 61 -6.23 6.20 -28.54
C ASN A 61 -5.88 5.98 -27.06
N ALA A 62 -5.75 4.73 -26.61
CA ALA A 62 -5.30 4.42 -25.26
C ALA A 62 -3.84 4.85 -25.06
N LEU A 63 -2.98 4.59 -26.05
CA LEU A 63 -1.59 5.06 -26.01
C LEU A 63 -1.50 6.60 -26.05
N ASP A 64 -2.37 7.31 -26.77
CA ASP A 64 -2.42 8.79 -26.75
C ASP A 64 -2.93 9.34 -25.40
N LYS A 65 -3.85 8.63 -24.73
CA LYS A 65 -4.31 8.96 -23.37
C LYS A 65 -3.18 8.89 -22.33
N TYR A 66 -2.29 7.89 -22.43
CA TYR A 66 -1.17 7.72 -21.50
C TYR A 66 0.15 8.34 -21.97
N TRP A 67 0.28 8.68 -23.25
CA TRP A 67 1.41 9.42 -23.84
C TRP A 67 0.93 10.69 -24.58
N PRO A 68 0.39 11.70 -23.85
CA PRO A 68 -0.05 12.94 -24.46
C PRO A 68 1.11 13.76 -25.07
N PRO A 69 0.83 14.67 -26.02
CA PRO A 69 1.83 15.56 -26.60
C PRO A 69 2.57 16.37 -25.53
N GLY A 70 3.88 16.13 -25.39
CA GLY A 70 4.73 16.75 -24.37
C GLY A 70 5.33 15.78 -23.34
N THR A 71 4.84 14.53 -23.26
CA THR A 71 5.44 13.49 -22.43
C THR A 71 6.87 13.18 -22.90
N LYS A 72 7.85 13.49 -22.05
CA LYS A 72 9.29 13.28 -22.32
C LYS A 72 9.80 11.91 -21.87
N LYS A 73 9.20 11.36 -20.79
CA LYS A 73 9.55 10.06 -20.22
C LYS A 73 8.45 9.54 -19.30
N LEU A 74 8.37 8.23 -19.16
CA LEU A 74 7.59 7.51 -18.14
C LEU A 74 8.50 6.49 -17.42
N ASN A 75 8.27 6.27 -16.13
CA ASN A 75 9.04 5.36 -15.30
C ASN A 75 8.27 4.02 -15.02
N PHE A 76 8.87 3.12 -14.25
CA PHE A 76 8.27 1.81 -13.93
C PHE A 76 6.98 1.91 -13.11
N ASP A 77 6.89 2.87 -12.18
CA ASP A 77 5.71 3.08 -11.34
C ASP A 77 4.58 3.70 -12.19
N ASP A 78 4.90 4.66 -13.08
CA ASP A 78 3.95 5.20 -14.06
C ASP A 78 3.36 4.07 -14.92
N PHE A 79 4.20 3.14 -15.38
CA PHE A 79 3.77 1.96 -16.12
C PHE A 79 2.86 1.03 -15.29
N CYS A 80 3.17 0.78 -14.02
CA CYS A 80 2.32 -0.02 -13.13
C CYS A 80 0.94 0.61 -12.96
N GLU A 81 0.86 1.94 -12.81
CA GLU A 81 -0.41 2.67 -12.71
C GLU A 81 -1.19 2.69 -14.02
N ILE A 82 -0.52 2.76 -15.17
CA ILE A 82 -1.16 2.58 -16.48
C ILE A 82 -1.72 1.16 -16.60
N LEU A 83 -0.98 0.12 -16.18
CA LEU A 83 -1.43 -1.28 -16.27
C LEU A 83 -2.62 -1.61 -15.33
N LYS A 84 -2.74 -0.91 -14.19
CA LYS A 84 -3.92 -0.98 -13.32
C LYS A 84 -5.15 -0.35 -13.99
N LYS A 85 -4.98 0.76 -14.71
CA LYS A 85 -6.06 1.53 -15.36
C LYS A 85 -6.48 0.95 -16.72
N GLU A 86 -5.55 0.35 -17.44
CA GLU A 86 -5.81 -0.32 -18.71
C GLU A 86 -6.30 -1.75 -18.46
N ARG A 87 -7.57 -2.01 -18.77
CA ARG A 87 -8.17 -3.34 -18.65
C ARG A 87 -7.70 -4.27 -19.79
N PRO A 88 -7.81 -5.60 -19.64
CA PRO A 88 -7.77 -6.52 -20.78
C PRO A 88 -8.81 -6.13 -21.85
N ALA A 89 -8.66 -6.63 -23.08
CA ALA A 89 -9.61 -6.36 -24.15
C ALA A 89 -10.97 -7.01 -23.84
N GLU A 90 -12.00 -6.18 -23.64
CA GLU A 90 -13.37 -6.64 -23.41
C GLU A 90 -13.97 -7.24 -24.71
N PRO A 91 -14.96 -8.16 -24.63
CA PRO A 91 -15.58 -8.77 -25.80
C PRO A 91 -16.08 -7.77 -26.87
N ASP A 92 -16.62 -6.63 -26.44
CA ASP A 92 -17.06 -5.56 -27.35
C ASP A 92 -15.91 -4.91 -28.14
N GLN A 93 -14.70 -4.88 -27.57
CA GLN A 93 -13.51 -4.40 -28.27
C GLN A 93 -13.01 -5.45 -29.25
N LEU A 94 -12.98 -6.73 -28.85
CA LEU A 94 -12.61 -7.85 -29.73
C LEU A 94 -13.54 -7.91 -30.95
N MET A 95 -14.86 -7.75 -30.76
CA MET A 95 -15.86 -7.66 -31.83
C MET A 95 -15.64 -6.47 -32.78
N ARG A 96 -15.22 -5.30 -32.27
CA ARG A 96 -14.87 -4.14 -33.12
C ARG A 96 -13.58 -4.36 -33.90
N ILE A 97 -12.61 -5.09 -33.35
CA ILE A 97 -11.38 -5.46 -34.05
C ILE A 97 -11.71 -6.51 -35.13
N PHE A 98 -12.50 -7.53 -34.82
CA PHE A 98 -12.94 -8.55 -35.77
C PHE A 98 -13.60 -7.91 -37.01
N LYS A 99 -14.57 -7.01 -36.82
CA LYS A 99 -15.23 -6.23 -37.90
C LYS A 99 -14.32 -5.25 -38.66
N LYS A 100 -13.08 -5.06 -38.22
CA LYS A 100 -12.05 -4.31 -38.95
C LYS A 100 -11.14 -5.23 -39.77
N PHE A 101 -11.07 -6.51 -39.41
CA PHE A 101 -10.29 -7.54 -40.10
C PHE A 101 -11.12 -8.23 -41.18
N ASP A 102 -12.35 -8.60 -40.87
CA ASP A 102 -13.40 -8.96 -41.83
C ASP A 102 -13.78 -7.71 -42.63
N VAL A 103 -13.28 -7.58 -43.86
CA VAL A 103 -13.47 -6.41 -44.73
C VAL A 103 -14.53 -6.68 -45.79
N ASN A 104 -14.80 -7.94 -46.10
CA ASN A 104 -15.89 -8.36 -46.98
C ASN A 104 -17.25 -8.47 -46.24
N CYS A 105 -17.24 -8.44 -44.90
CA CYS A 105 -18.37 -8.61 -43.99
C CYS A 105 -19.06 -9.99 -44.11
N ASP A 106 -18.31 -11.06 -44.43
CA ASP A 106 -18.82 -12.42 -44.56
C ASP A 106 -18.95 -13.17 -43.21
N GLY A 107 -18.46 -12.56 -42.13
CA GLY A 107 -18.53 -13.11 -40.77
C GLY A 107 -17.30 -13.91 -40.36
N TYR A 108 -16.26 -13.95 -41.19
CA TYR A 108 -15.00 -14.67 -40.97
C TYR A 108 -13.80 -13.79 -41.36
N ILE A 109 -12.60 -14.18 -40.94
CA ILE A 109 -11.35 -13.54 -41.39
C ILE A 109 -10.59 -14.52 -42.30
N SER A 110 -10.42 -14.18 -43.57
CA SER A 110 -9.59 -14.96 -44.51
C SER A 110 -8.08 -14.77 -44.27
N HIS A 111 -7.27 -15.70 -44.79
CA HIS A 111 -5.80 -15.61 -44.76
C HIS A 111 -5.31 -14.30 -45.40
N GLU A 112 -5.86 -13.93 -46.56
CA GLU A 112 -5.54 -12.69 -47.26
C GLU A 112 -5.88 -11.44 -46.43
N GLU A 113 -7.00 -11.45 -45.69
CA GLU A 113 -7.41 -10.34 -44.82
C GLU A 113 -6.48 -10.19 -43.62
N LEU A 114 -6.16 -11.29 -42.94
CA LEU A 114 -5.20 -11.29 -41.83
C LEU A 114 -3.81 -10.86 -42.33
N SER A 115 -3.35 -11.44 -43.45
CA SER A 115 -2.05 -11.12 -44.06
C SER A 115 -1.95 -9.66 -44.45
N ARG A 116 -3.00 -9.09 -45.07
CA ARG A 116 -3.01 -7.67 -45.45
C ARG A 116 -2.86 -6.75 -44.24
N ILE A 117 -3.44 -7.09 -43.10
CA ILE A 117 -3.42 -6.21 -41.92
C ILE A 117 -2.10 -6.34 -41.16
N LEU A 118 -1.63 -7.56 -40.92
CA LEU A 118 -0.35 -7.81 -40.21
C LEU A 118 0.90 -7.41 -41.03
N THR A 119 0.77 -7.24 -42.35
CA THR A 119 1.88 -6.74 -43.21
C THR A 119 1.84 -5.23 -43.44
N SER A 120 0.70 -4.56 -43.19
CA SER A 120 0.52 -3.12 -43.46
C SER A 120 0.47 -2.23 -42.22
N SER A 121 0.26 -2.78 -41.03
CA SER A 121 0.09 -2.02 -39.78
C SER A 121 1.04 -2.51 -38.68
N GLY A 122 1.69 -1.57 -37.97
CA GLY A 122 2.60 -1.88 -36.86
C GLY A 122 3.97 -2.42 -37.30
N GLU A 123 4.54 -3.33 -36.48
CA GLU A 123 5.75 -4.06 -36.82
C GLU A 123 5.42 -5.14 -37.86
N LYS A 124 6.02 -5.02 -39.06
CA LYS A 124 5.60 -5.80 -40.23
C LYS A 124 6.04 -7.26 -40.13
N MET A 125 5.08 -8.15 -39.97
CA MET A 125 5.33 -9.59 -40.00
C MET A 125 5.66 -10.05 -41.43
N SER A 126 6.54 -11.03 -41.56
CA SER A 126 6.79 -11.73 -42.81
C SER A 126 5.62 -12.67 -43.14
N ARG A 127 5.48 -13.03 -44.43
CA ARG A 127 4.39 -13.92 -44.86
C ARG A 127 4.41 -15.28 -44.12
N LYS A 128 5.60 -15.81 -43.83
CA LYS A 128 5.77 -17.05 -43.07
C LYS A 128 5.23 -16.96 -41.65
N GLU A 129 5.49 -15.86 -40.95
CA GLU A 129 4.97 -15.64 -39.59
C GLU A 129 3.44 -15.52 -39.60
N VAL A 130 2.87 -14.91 -40.64
CA VAL A 130 1.40 -14.91 -40.84
C VAL A 130 0.87 -16.32 -41.12
N ASP A 131 1.54 -17.10 -41.97
CA ASP A 131 1.15 -18.48 -42.28
C ASP A 131 1.16 -19.37 -41.00
N GLU A 132 2.18 -19.20 -40.16
CA GLU A 132 2.30 -19.88 -38.86
C GLU A 132 1.21 -19.44 -37.87
N ILE A 133 0.95 -18.13 -37.75
CA ILE A 133 -0.12 -17.58 -36.91
C ILE A 133 -1.50 -18.10 -37.35
N PHE A 134 -1.77 -18.10 -38.66
CA PHE A 134 -3.04 -18.57 -39.21
C PHE A 134 -3.25 -20.06 -38.93
N SER A 135 -2.22 -20.88 -39.17
CA SER A 135 -2.28 -22.33 -38.90
C SER A 135 -2.36 -22.70 -37.41
N LEU A 136 -2.10 -21.76 -36.49
CA LEU A 136 -2.29 -21.94 -35.05
C LEU A 136 -3.68 -21.49 -34.57
N ALA A 137 -4.34 -20.60 -35.33
CA ALA A 137 -5.63 -20.02 -35.01
C ALA A 137 -6.80 -20.79 -35.63
N ASP A 138 -6.63 -21.28 -36.87
CA ASP A 138 -7.60 -22.11 -37.60
C ASP A 138 -7.60 -23.53 -37.01
N VAL A 139 -8.51 -23.78 -36.07
CA VAL A 139 -8.61 -25.04 -35.32
C VAL A 139 -9.51 -26.02 -36.05
N ASN A 140 -10.56 -25.52 -36.70
CA ASN A 140 -11.52 -26.33 -37.44
C ASN A 140 -10.97 -26.79 -38.82
N LYS A 141 -9.96 -26.08 -39.37
CA LYS A 141 -9.28 -26.28 -40.66
C LYS A 141 -10.15 -26.02 -41.89
N ASP A 142 -11.06 -25.04 -41.80
CA ASP A 142 -11.90 -24.58 -42.90
C ASP A 142 -11.20 -23.53 -43.80
N GLY A 143 -10.02 -23.03 -43.40
CA GLY A 143 -9.24 -22.04 -44.15
C GLY A 143 -9.66 -20.59 -43.90
N LYS A 144 -10.50 -20.36 -42.87
CA LYS A 144 -10.90 -19.05 -42.35
C LYS A 144 -10.71 -19.04 -40.82
N LEU A 145 -10.96 -17.89 -40.20
CA LEU A 145 -11.07 -17.78 -38.74
C LEU A 145 -12.46 -17.27 -38.38
N ASP A 146 -13.18 -18.03 -37.56
CA ASP A 146 -14.42 -17.55 -36.94
C ASP A 146 -14.12 -16.57 -35.78
N TYR A 147 -15.17 -15.95 -35.23
CA TYR A 147 -15.03 -14.99 -34.12
C TYR A 147 -14.42 -15.60 -32.84
N ALA A 148 -14.73 -16.86 -32.52
CA ALA A 148 -14.21 -17.54 -31.35
C ALA A 148 -12.74 -17.96 -31.54
N GLU A 149 -12.36 -18.41 -32.74
CA GLU A 149 -10.97 -18.69 -33.13
C GLU A 149 -10.12 -17.40 -33.10
N PHE A 150 -10.65 -16.29 -33.61
CA PHE A 150 -9.99 -14.98 -33.53
C PHE A 150 -9.79 -14.48 -32.09
N CYS A 151 -10.82 -14.58 -31.24
CA CYS A 151 -10.70 -14.25 -29.81
C CYS A 151 -9.61 -15.11 -29.14
N ARG A 152 -9.65 -16.44 -29.36
CA ARG A 152 -8.66 -17.38 -28.81
C ARG A 152 -7.25 -17.08 -29.27
N LEU A 153 -7.05 -16.66 -30.53
CA LEU A 153 -5.73 -16.25 -31.03
C LEU A 153 -5.20 -15.06 -30.22
N LEU A 154 -5.98 -13.99 -30.08
CA LEU A 154 -5.57 -12.78 -29.36
C LEU A 154 -5.31 -13.03 -27.87
N GLU A 155 -6.15 -13.83 -27.22
CA GLU A 155 -5.97 -14.25 -25.83
C GLU A 155 -4.68 -15.08 -25.65
N SER A 156 -4.48 -16.09 -26.50
CA SER A 156 -3.29 -16.94 -26.52
C SER A 156 -2.00 -16.13 -26.73
N THR A 157 -1.97 -15.19 -27.69
CA THR A 157 -0.78 -14.34 -27.91
C THR A 157 -0.46 -13.47 -26.69
N ALA A 158 -1.47 -12.89 -26.04
CA ALA A 158 -1.28 -12.10 -24.82
C ALA A 158 -0.76 -12.94 -23.65
N GLU A 159 -1.27 -14.17 -23.48
CA GLU A 159 -0.80 -15.12 -22.46
C GLU A 159 0.64 -15.60 -22.73
N GLN A 160 0.98 -15.87 -24.01
CA GLN A 160 2.32 -16.29 -24.42
C GLN A 160 3.37 -15.21 -24.13
N CYS A 161 3.10 -13.94 -24.46
CA CYS A 161 3.96 -12.81 -24.14
C CYS A 161 4.23 -12.71 -22.63
N GLN A 162 3.17 -12.72 -21.81
CA GLN A 162 3.27 -12.66 -20.36
C GLN A 162 4.06 -13.85 -19.78
N THR A 163 3.82 -15.05 -20.30
CA THR A 163 4.52 -16.29 -19.89
C THR A 163 5.99 -16.28 -20.27
N ALA A 164 6.33 -15.80 -21.47
CA ALA A 164 7.72 -15.69 -21.93
C ALA A 164 8.51 -14.67 -21.09
N ALA A 165 7.91 -13.51 -20.81
CA ALA A 165 8.51 -12.48 -19.95
C ALA A 165 8.79 -13.02 -18.53
N LEU A 166 7.84 -13.74 -17.92
CA LEU A 166 8.02 -14.36 -16.60
C LEU A 166 9.14 -15.41 -16.59
N LYS A 167 9.16 -16.33 -17.56
CA LYS A 167 10.22 -17.36 -17.69
C LYS A 167 11.62 -16.73 -17.83
N LYS A 168 11.74 -15.65 -18.61
CA LYS A 168 13.00 -14.89 -18.77
C LYS A 168 13.45 -14.29 -17.43
N LEU A 169 12.54 -13.68 -16.67
CA LEU A 169 12.84 -13.10 -15.35
C LEU A 169 13.28 -14.17 -14.33
N GLU A 170 12.65 -15.34 -14.33
CA GLU A 170 13.02 -16.45 -13.45
C GLU A 170 14.39 -17.05 -13.78
N ALA A 171 14.73 -17.19 -15.07
CA ALA A 171 16.03 -17.65 -15.52
C ALA A 171 17.14 -16.70 -15.04
N ASP A 172 16.96 -15.39 -15.24
CA ASP A 172 17.87 -14.34 -14.76
C ASP A 172 18.02 -14.35 -13.23
N ALA A 173 16.94 -14.59 -12.49
CA ALA A 173 16.96 -14.68 -11.03
C ALA A 173 17.71 -15.93 -10.53
N LYS A 174 17.52 -17.08 -11.19
CA LYS A 174 18.27 -18.32 -10.90
C LYS A 174 19.76 -18.15 -11.20
N LEU A 175 20.11 -17.55 -12.35
CA LEU A 175 21.49 -17.27 -12.73
C LEU A 175 22.18 -16.30 -11.74
N LYS A 176 21.46 -15.26 -11.28
CA LYS A 176 21.96 -14.36 -10.23
C LYS A 176 22.17 -15.08 -8.89
N ARG A 177 21.27 -15.98 -8.48
CA ARG A 177 21.45 -16.76 -7.23
C ARG A 177 22.66 -17.68 -7.31
N GLN A 178 22.86 -18.38 -8.43
CA GLN A 178 24.06 -19.21 -8.66
C GLN A 178 25.36 -18.38 -8.63
N ASN A 179 25.36 -17.17 -9.19
CA ASN A 179 26.51 -16.26 -9.18
C ASN A 179 26.81 -15.61 -7.82
N PHE A 180 26.00 -15.82 -6.78
CA PHE A 180 26.17 -15.24 -5.44
C PHE A 180 26.25 -16.27 -4.30
N GLY A 181 26.30 -17.58 -4.60
CA GLY A 181 26.42 -18.61 -3.57
C GLY A 181 26.88 -19.97 -4.07
N ASN A 182 28.21 -20.21 -4.00
CA ASN A 182 28.82 -21.47 -3.56
C ASN A 182 30.37 -21.38 -3.57
N GLN A 183 30.94 -20.73 -2.56
CA GLN A 183 32.27 -21.07 -2.03
C GLN A 183 32.29 -20.81 -0.51
N LEU A 184 32.16 -21.89 0.25
CA LEU A 184 32.66 -22.04 1.63
C LEU A 184 33.24 -23.45 1.71
N ASP A 185 34.47 -23.56 2.20
CA ASP A 185 35.33 -24.72 1.98
C ASP A 185 35.31 -25.75 3.13
N ASN A 186 35.36 -27.02 2.72
CA ASN A 186 35.53 -28.31 3.40
C ASN A 186 35.93 -28.46 4.90
N SER A 187 35.46 -29.56 5.53
CA SER A 187 36.26 -30.76 5.97
C SER A 187 35.43 -31.72 6.87
N PRO A 188 35.83 -32.99 7.17
CA PRO A 188 36.01 -34.14 6.27
C PRO A 188 35.38 -35.48 6.80
N GLN A 189 35.65 -36.62 6.11
CA GLN A 189 35.24 -38.04 6.38
C GLN A 189 33.84 -38.44 5.83
N SER A 190 33.63 -39.63 5.23
CA SER A 190 34.47 -40.84 4.99
C SER A 190 34.09 -41.59 3.68
N SER A 191 34.97 -42.47 3.17
CA SER A 191 34.75 -43.66 2.29
C SER A 191 33.52 -43.69 1.36
N GLU A 192 33.55 -43.89 0.03
CA GLU A 192 34.55 -44.49 -0.90
C GLU A 192 34.08 -44.23 -2.37
N SER A 193 34.73 -44.58 -3.49
CA SER A 193 35.93 -45.40 -3.81
C SER A 193 36.75 -44.82 -4.99
N GLN A 194 37.46 -45.68 -5.76
CA GLN A 194 38.21 -45.39 -7.01
C GLN A 194 37.65 -46.19 -8.21
N PRO A 195 38.15 -46.08 -9.48
CA PRO A 195 39.44 -45.51 -9.97
C PRO A 195 39.24 -44.38 -11.06
N GLU A 196 40.22 -43.88 -11.85
CA GLU A 196 41.63 -44.24 -12.08
C GLU A 196 42.57 -43.02 -12.41
N LEU A 197 43.34 -43.05 -13.51
CA LEU A 197 44.52 -42.24 -13.89
C LEU A 197 44.60 -42.12 -15.47
N PRO A 198 45.58 -41.43 -16.14
CA PRO A 198 46.92 -41.00 -15.67
C PRO A 198 47.53 -39.65 -16.15
N THR A 199 48.48 -39.13 -15.33
CA THR A 199 49.76 -38.39 -15.68
C THR A 199 49.72 -37.05 -16.45
N SER A 200 50.70 -36.12 -16.33
CA SER A 200 52.13 -36.21 -15.94
C SER A 200 52.73 -34.93 -15.29
N GLU A 201 53.66 -35.12 -14.34
CA GLU A 201 55.00 -34.47 -14.10
C GLU A 201 55.27 -33.00 -14.57
N THR A 202 56.05 -32.13 -13.89
CA THR A 202 57.22 -32.32 -13.01
C THR A 202 57.46 -31.11 -12.07
N GLN A 203 58.26 -31.27 -11.00
CA GLN A 203 58.75 -30.22 -10.07
C GLN A 203 60.27 -29.93 -10.32
N PRO A 204 60.94 -28.89 -9.75
CA PRO A 204 61.26 -28.80 -8.31
C PRO A 204 61.35 -27.37 -7.68
N ARG A 205 61.76 -27.33 -6.40
CA ARG A 205 61.76 -26.20 -5.44
C ARG A 205 63.11 -25.45 -5.31
N THR A 206 63.06 -24.19 -4.85
CA THR A 206 63.89 -23.53 -3.78
C THR A 206 63.38 -22.07 -3.63
N GLU A 207 62.87 -21.57 -2.51
CA GLU A 207 63.47 -21.14 -1.21
C GLU A 207 63.91 -19.64 -1.10
N LEU A 208 63.54 -19.05 0.05
CA LEU A 208 63.97 -17.80 0.74
C LEU A 208 63.75 -16.37 0.15
N GLU A 209 62.84 -15.66 0.84
CA GLU A 209 62.99 -14.37 1.56
C GLU A 209 63.54 -13.03 0.97
N THR A 210 62.90 -11.95 1.47
CA THR A 210 63.38 -10.56 1.67
C THR A 210 63.43 -9.48 0.55
N THR A 211 62.40 -8.62 0.58
CA THR A 211 62.42 -7.12 0.51
C THR A 211 62.90 -6.31 -0.73
N GLN A 212 61.96 -5.47 -1.21
CA GLN A 212 62.13 -4.08 -1.73
C GLN A 212 62.94 -3.78 -3.03
N ARG A 213 62.26 -3.51 -4.16
CA ARG A 213 61.92 -2.13 -4.63
C ARG A 213 61.19 -2.10 -6.00
N LYS A 214 60.45 -1.00 -6.19
CA LYS A 214 59.66 -0.53 -7.36
C LYS A 214 60.08 -1.00 -8.76
N GLY A 215 59.07 -1.43 -9.54
CA GLY A 215 59.02 -1.33 -10.99
C GLY A 215 57.55 -1.19 -11.45
N MET A 216 57.23 -0.20 -12.28
CA MET A 216 55.90 -0.03 -12.89
C MET A 216 55.91 -0.65 -14.29
N ILE A 217 54.81 -1.31 -14.71
CA ILE A 217 54.17 -1.18 -16.04
C ILE A 217 52.83 -1.96 -16.06
N LEU A 218 51.93 -1.51 -16.94
CA LEU A 218 50.47 -1.68 -16.99
C LEU A 218 49.91 -3.11 -17.24
N GLY A 219 48.65 -3.29 -16.82
CA GLY A 219 47.69 -4.27 -17.38
C GLY A 219 47.21 -5.32 -16.36
N LEU A 220 45.92 -5.53 -16.08
CA LEU A 220 44.69 -4.95 -16.63
C LEU A 220 43.62 -4.93 -15.51
N HIS A 221 43.18 -3.76 -15.04
CA HIS A 221 42.13 -3.69 -14.01
C HIS A 221 40.74 -3.73 -14.65
N THR A 222 40.00 -4.83 -14.44
CA THR A 222 38.55 -4.83 -14.61
C THR A 222 37.92 -3.97 -13.51
N THR A 223 37.44 -2.78 -13.88
CA THR A 223 36.83 -1.80 -12.97
C THR A 223 35.45 -2.26 -12.51
N ARG A 224 35.42 -3.20 -11.55
CA ARG A 224 34.20 -3.53 -10.81
C ARG A 224 33.81 -2.34 -9.97
N SER A 225 32.94 -1.48 -10.53
CA SER A 225 32.43 -0.27 -9.89
C SER A 225 31.90 -0.60 -8.49
N ARG A 226 32.64 -0.16 -7.46
CA ARG A 226 32.23 -0.31 -6.06
C ARG A 226 31.08 0.68 -5.82
N ARG A 227 29.84 0.20 -5.92
CA ARG A 227 28.67 1.01 -5.54
C ARG A 227 28.87 1.56 -4.13
N SER A 228 28.63 2.86 -3.99
CA SER A 228 28.52 3.55 -2.73
C SER A 228 27.35 2.98 -1.95
N SER A 229 27.64 2.20 -0.90
CA SER A 229 26.64 1.47 -0.12
C SER A 229 26.79 1.72 1.39
N LEU A 230 25.66 1.86 2.05
CA LEU A 230 25.48 1.76 3.50
C LEU A 230 24.69 0.48 3.79
N SER A 231 24.90 -0.14 4.95
CA SER A 231 24.16 -1.30 5.40
C SER A 231 23.72 -1.13 6.84
N THR A 232 22.48 -1.51 7.13
CA THR A 232 21.85 -1.36 8.44
C THR A 232 21.16 -2.67 8.82
N ALA A 233 21.63 -3.30 9.90
CA ALA A 233 21.04 -4.51 10.47
C ALA A 233 20.50 -4.19 11.88
N ILE A 234 19.22 -4.45 12.11
CA ILE A 234 18.54 -4.23 13.40
C ILE A 234 17.65 -5.44 13.69
N THR A 235 17.93 -6.13 14.79
CA THR A 235 17.06 -7.18 15.34
C THR A 235 16.08 -6.56 16.35
N MET A 236 14.83 -7.02 16.27
CA MET A 236 13.69 -6.63 17.10
C MET A 236 13.08 -7.89 17.70
N GLY A 237 13.00 -7.97 19.03
CA GLY A 237 12.46 -9.14 19.72
C GLY A 237 10.96 -9.33 19.53
N ALA A 238 10.46 -10.52 19.86
CA ALA A 238 9.03 -10.80 19.90
C ALA A 238 8.28 -9.88 20.89
N GLY A 239 7.13 -9.39 20.47
CA GLY A 239 6.30 -8.40 21.13
C GLY A 239 5.61 -8.91 22.39
N SER A 240 6.33 -8.90 23.50
CA SER A 240 5.76 -8.93 24.87
C SER A 240 6.78 -8.56 25.97
N THR A 241 8.09 -8.59 25.69
CA THR A 241 9.10 -8.75 26.76
C THR A 241 9.74 -7.47 27.31
N LYS A 242 9.53 -6.30 26.70
CA LYS A 242 10.03 -5.00 27.23
C LYS A 242 9.04 -3.87 26.94
N SER A 243 7.96 -3.79 27.71
CA SER A 243 7.21 -2.54 27.80
C SER A 243 8.07 -1.49 28.50
N GLY A 244 8.23 -0.32 27.89
CA GLY A 244 8.63 0.88 28.62
C GLY A 244 7.53 1.19 29.64
N ARG A 245 7.69 0.74 30.90
CA ARG A 245 6.74 1.00 32.00
C ARG A 245 6.71 2.49 32.35
N LEU A 246 6.01 3.28 31.55
CA LEU A 246 5.66 4.64 31.90
C LEU A 246 4.46 4.55 32.85
N VAL A 247 4.74 4.80 34.13
CA VAL A 247 3.77 4.63 35.21
C VAL A 247 2.68 5.69 35.09
N GLU A 248 1.44 5.22 35.01
CA GLU A 248 0.22 6.02 35.03
C GLU A 248 0.21 6.95 36.27
N PRO A 249 -0.16 8.24 36.13
CA PRO A 249 -0.26 9.14 37.27
C PRO A 249 -1.20 8.56 38.35
N LYS A 250 -0.77 8.54 39.61
CA LYS A 250 -1.57 7.95 40.70
C LYS A 250 -2.88 8.69 40.97
N SER A 251 -2.95 9.96 40.55
CA SER A 251 -4.08 10.88 40.64
C SER A 251 -4.82 11.07 39.31
N LEU A 252 -4.62 10.19 38.30
CA LEU A 252 -5.21 10.39 36.97
C LEU A 252 -6.76 10.46 36.98
N GLN A 253 -7.41 9.88 38.00
CA GLN A 253 -8.86 9.98 38.19
C GLN A 253 -9.32 11.40 38.57
N ASP A 254 -8.45 12.18 39.20
CA ASP A 254 -8.72 13.56 39.63
C ASP A 254 -8.38 14.58 38.53
N TRP A 255 -7.67 14.15 37.47
CA TRP A 255 -7.26 15.00 36.36
C TRP A 255 -8.45 15.33 35.45
N HIS A 256 -8.49 16.57 34.96
CA HIS A 256 -9.42 16.96 33.90
C HIS A 256 -9.12 16.14 32.65
N HIS A 257 -10.15 15.61 31.99
CA HIS A 257 -9.96 14.84 30.77
C HIS A 257 -10.98 15.20 29.70
N THR A 258 -10.56 15.00 28.45
CA THR A 258 -11.41 15.05 27.26
C THR A 258 -11.12 13.81 26.42
N LEU A 259 -12.15 13.33 25.74
CA LEU A 259 -12.14 12.17 24.86
C LEU A 259 -12.51 12.63 23.46
N MET A 260 -11.85 12.07 22.45
CA MET A 260 -12.32 12.10 21.07
C MET A 260 -12.14 10.73 20.44
N ARG A 261 -13.15 10.28 19.69
CA ARG A 261 -13.03 9.17 18.74
C ARG A 261 -12.44 9.68 17.43
N GLY A 262 -11.96 8.75 16.63
CA GLY A 262 -11.25 9.04 15.39
C GLY A 262 -11.01 7.81 14.57
N CYS A 263 -10.69 8.00 13.30
CA CYS A 263 -10.47 6.91 12.37
C CYS A 263 -9.46 7.30 11.31
N PHE A 264 -8.84 6.26 10.74
CA PHE A 264 -8.07 6.37 9.52
C PHE A 264 -8.92 5.88 8.36
N TYR A 265 -8.75 6.53 7.21
CA TYR A 265 -9.37 6.21 5.95
C TYR A 265 -8.25 5.94 4.95
N LEU A 266 -8.41 4.91 4.11
CA LEU A 266 -7.45 4.56 3.06
C LEU A 266 -8.13 4.75 1.71
N GLU A 267 -7.76 5.82 1.00
CA GLU A 267 -8.36 6.21 -0.28
C GLU A 267 -8.09 5.19 -1.41
N GLU A 268 -8.78 5.34 -2.53
CA GLU A 268 -8.59 4.47 -3.69
C GLU A 268 -7.13 4.43 -4.17
N ASP A 269 -6.45 5.58 -4.15
CA ASP A 269 -5.05 5.75 -4.56
C ASP A 269 -4.01 5.28 -3.51
N GLY A 270 -4.46 4.85 -2.34
CA GLY A 270 -3.62 4.44 -1.21
C GLY A 270 -3.19 5.57 -0.28
N THR A 271 -3.70 6.80 -0.48
CA THR A 271 -3.52 7.90 0.49
C THR A 271 -4.22 7.55 1.80
N ILE A 272 -3.53 7.77 2.92
CA ILE A 272 -4.12 7.64 4.25
C ILE A 272 -4.60 9.02 4.69
N VAL A 273 -5.88 9.09 5.03
CA VAL A 273 -6.61 10.27 5.47
C VAL A 273 -7.05 10.06 6.92
N SER A 274 -7.02 11.08 7.76
CA SER A 274 -7.43 11.01 9.17
C SER A 274 -8.09 12.29 9.65
N LEU A 275 -8.91 12.16 10.69
CA LEU A 275 -9.50 13.32 11.35
C LEU A 275 -8.41 14.09 12.11
N GLN A 276 -8.31 15.39 11.87
CA GLN A 276 -7.35 16.26 12.56
C GLN A 276 -8.03 16.94 13.75
N TYR A 277 -7.31 17.10 14.87
CA TYR A 277 -7.88 17.69 16.09
C TYR A 277 -7.15 18.95 16.53
N ARG A 278 -7.92 19.95 16.96
CA ARG A 278 -7.43 21.16 17.60
C ARG A 278 -7.52 20.99 19.11
N LEU A 279 -6.37 21.12 19.76
CA LEU A 279 -6.24 21.15 21.20
C LEU A 279 -5.96 22.58 21.64
N VAL A 280 -6.65 23.07 22.68
CA VAL A 280 -6.34 24.34 23.33
C VAL A 280 -6.11 24.09 24.81
N ILE A 281 -4.93 24.51 25.28
CA ILE A 281 -4.52 24.42 26.69
C ILE A 281 -4.49 25.86 27.22
N PRO A 282 -5.30 26.20 28.25
CA PRO A 282 -5.36 27.57 28.77
C PRO A 282 -4.13 27.94 29.60
N GLU A 283 -3.56 26.99 30.36
CA GLU A 283 -2.46 27.19 31.29
C GLU A 283 -1.49 26.00 31.22
N THR A 284 -0.19 26.24 31.43
CA THR A 284 0.84 25.19 31.39
C THR A 284 0.53 24.07 32.38
N THR A 285 0.50 22.82 31.93
CA THR A 285 0.07 21.70 32.77
C THR A 285 0.75 20.37 32.44
N SER A 286 0.78 19.45 33.40
CA SER A 286 1.10 18.05 33.17
C SER A 286 0.04 17.39 32.28
N VAL A 287 0.48 16.68 31.25
CA VAL A 287 -0.37 16.02 30.28
C VAL A 287 -0.06 14.53 30.20
N TYR A 288 -1.13 13.72 30.17
CA TYR A 288 -1.09 12.31 29.87
C TYR A 288 -2.02 12.05 28.67
N LEU A 289 -1.44 11.61 27.56
CA LEU A 289 -2.13 11.37 26.29
C LEU A 289 -2.09 9.87 26.00
N THR A 290 -3.24 9.27 25.72
CA THR A 290 -3.33 7.87 25.30
C THR A 290 -4.25 7.68 24.09
N ILE A 291 -3.94 6.70 23.27
CA ILE A 291 -4.74 6.26 22.12
C ILE A 291 -5.03 4.78 22.29
N TRP A 292 -6.29 4.41 22.12
CA TRP A 292 -6.77 3.03 22.24
C TRP A 292 -7.50 2.59 20.97
N PRO A 293 -7.36 1.33 20.52
CA PRO A 293 -8.25 0.80 19.50
C PRO A 293 -9.67 0.60 20.07
N LEU A 294 -10.69 1.12 19.38
CA LEU A 294 -12.09 0.81 19.61
C LEU A 294 -12.43 -0.51 18.91
N ASN A 295 -12.91 -1.49 19.67
CA ASN A 295 -13.33 -2.78 19.14
C ASN A 295 -14.86 -2.83 19.01
N LEU A 296 -15.37 -2.75 17.79
CA LEU A 296 -16.81 -2.88 17.48
C LEU A 296 -17.27 -4.36 17.41
N SER A 297 -16.40 -5.35 17.65
CA SER A 297 -16.82 -6.75 17.51
C SER A 297 -17.79 -7.19 18.62
N PRO A 298 -18.93 -7.80 18.30
CA PRO A 298 -19.86 -8.35 19.29
C PRO A 298 -19.35 -9.63 19.98
N ILE A 299 -18.14 -10.10 19.65
CA ILE A 299 -17.50 -11.28 20.27
C ILE A 299 -16.25 -10.80 21.04
N PRO A 300 -16.32 -10.63 22.38
CA PRO A 300 -15.23 -10.03 23.16
C PRO A 300 -13.90 -10.82 23.14
N GLU A 301 -13.98 -12.15 22.97
CA GLU A 301 -12.83 -13.05 23.10
C GLU A 301 -11.94 -13.13 21.85
N LYS A 302 -12.36 -12.54 20.72
CA LYS A 302 -11.57 -12.53 19.48
C LYS A 302 -11.08 -11.10 19.20
N PRO A 303 -9.83 -10.74 19.57
CA PRO A 303 -9.30 -9.41 19.30
C PRO A 303 -9.36 -9.14 17.80
N SER A 304 -9.86 -7.97 17.43
CA SER A 304 -10.11 -7.65 16.03
C SER A 304 -8.81 -7.32 15.30
N PRO A 305 -8.65 -7.70 14.01
CA PRO A 305 -7.41 -7.48 13.28
C PRO A 305 -6.98 -6.01 13.19
N TRP A 306 -7.90 -5.05 13.37
CA TRP A 306 -7.58 -3.62 13.44
C TRP A 306 -6.63 -3.29 14.61
N MET A 307 -6.75 -3.99 15.75
CA MET A 307 -5.93 -3.78 16.96
C MET A 307 -4.42 -4.00 16.73
N CYS A 308 -4.04 -4.55 15.57
CA CYS A 308 -2.64 -4.73 15.18
C CYS A 308 -2.06 -3.55 14.37
N VAL A 309 -2.86 -2.59 13.89
CA VAL A 309 -2.35 -1.41 13.15
C VAL A 309 -1.57 -0.51 14.10
N ASP A 310 -0.43 0.04 13.66
CA ASP A 310 0.31 1.01 14.48
C ASP A 310 -0.34 2.38 14.38
N THR A 311 -0.54 3.03 15.53
CA THR A 311 -1.05 4.40 15.61
C THR A 311 -0.06 5.25 16.38
N ALA A 312 0.11 6.50 15.96
CA ALA A 312 0.71 7.54 16.77
C ALA A 312 -0.07 8.84 16.60
N LEU A 313 -0.11 9.67 17.63
CA LEU A 313 -0.61 11.04 17.54
C LEU A 313 0.60 11.97 17.61
N TYR A 314 0.77 12.82 16.60
CA TYR A 314 1.82 13.84 16.54
C TYR A 314 1.23 15.19 16.95
N VAL A 315 1.81 15.81 17.98
CA VAL A 315 1.38 17.13 18.49
C VAL A 315 2.29 18.20 17.91
N VAL A 316 1.71 19.16 17.20
CA VAL A 316 2.44 20.31 16.61
C VAL A 316 1.86 21.64 17.07
N THR A 317 2.68 22.69 17.09
CA THR A 317 2.26 24.06 17.46
C THR A 317 1.25 24.62 16.44
N GLY A 318 0.12 25.15 16.92
CA GLY A 318 -1.02 25.53 16.08
C GLY A 318 -0.85 26.81 15.25
N ASN A 319 -0.94 26.65 13.92
CA ASN A 319 -1.60 27.53 12.95
C ASN A 319 -1.50 26.84 11.57
N GLU A 320 -2.64 26.51 10.94
CA GLU A 320 -2.69 25.75 9.67
C GLU A 320 -1.94 26.44 8.52
N THR A 321 -1.85 27.77 8.55
CA THR A 321 -1.25 28.61 7.51
C THR A 321 0.26 28.81 7.65
N LYS A 322 0.89 28.33 8.73
CA LYS A 322 2.35 28.49 8.94
C LYS A 322 3.10 27.25 8.48
N GLU A 323 3.96 27.41 7.46
CA GLU A 323 4.89 26.37 7.01
C GLU A 323 5.86 25.92 8.11
N ASP A 324 6.07 26.76 9.14
CA ASP A 324 6.94 26.54 10.30
C ASP A 324 6.25 25.90 11.53
N SER A 325 5.25 25.03 11.32
CA SER A 325 4.68 24.23 12.41
C SER A 325 5.75 23.35 13.08
N ASN A 326 5.90 23.48 14.40
CA ASN A 326 6.94 22.79 15.17
C ASN A 326 6.39 21.54 15.85
N LEU A 327 7.10 20.42 15.69
CA LEU A 327 6.84 19.19 16.44
C LEU A 327 7.11 19.45 17.92
N VAL A 328 6.10 19.22 18.75
CA VAL A 328 6.18 19.33 20.21
C VAL A 328 6.47 17.95 20.80
N CYS A 329 5.58 16.99 20.54
CA CYS A 329 5.72 15.62 21.00
C CYS A 329 4.95 14.65 20.10
N PHE A 330 5.07 13.35 20.37
CA PHE A 330 4.28 12.31 19.73
C PHE A 330 4.16 11.08 20.65
N THR A 331 3.10 10.31 20.50
CA THR A 331 2.97 9.01 21.20
C THR A 331 3.93 8.00 20.58
N GLU A 332 4.96 7.65 21.33
CA GLU A 332 6.06 6.77 20.89
C GLU A 332 5.97 5.37 21.51
N LEU A 333 5.37 5.29 22.70
CA LEU A 333 5.43 4.13 23.58
C LEU A 333 4.15 3.30 23.44
N ARG A 334 4.29 1.98 23.52
CA ARG A 334 3.20 1.01 23.38
C ARG A 334 3.07 0.16 24.63
N ASP A 335 1.98 0.34 25.40
CA ASP A 335 1.57 -0.60 26.44
C ASP A 335 0.44 -1.48 25.90
N LYS A 336 0.77 -2.74 25.59
CA LYS A 336 -0.09 -3.72 24.90
C LYS A 336 -0.62 -3.21 23.55
N GLU A 337 -1.75 -2.53 23.56
CA GLU A 337 -2.45 -1.99 22.38
C GLU A 337 -2.63 -0.47 22.47
N ARG A 338 -2.28 0.12 23.62
CA ARG A 338 -2.37 1.56 23.88
C ARG A 338 -1.09 2.25 23.43
N PHE A 339 -1.22 3.36 22.73
CA PHE A 339 -0.10 4.25 22.42
C PHE A 339 -0.15 5.46 23.35
N LEU A 340 0.98 5.82 23.97
CA LEU A 340 0.99 6.82 25.04
C LEU A 340 2.11 7.85 24.92
N TRP A 341 1.85 9.02 25.51
CA TRP A 341 2.81 10.08 25.78
C TRP A 341 2.52 10.73 27.13
N ARG A 342 3.58 11.18 27.82
CA ARG A 342 3.49 11.97 29.05
C ARG A 342 4.53 13.07 29.02
N GLY A 343 4.16 14.27 29.45
CA GLY A 343 5.05 15.42 29.58
C GLY A 343 4.30 16.66 30.03
N GLU A 344 4.95 17.81 29.96
CA GLU A 344 4.34 19.12 30.19
C GLU A 344 4.01 19.75 28.83
N LEU A 345 2.86 20.41 28.73
CA LEU A 345 2.53 21.28 27.59
C LEU A 345 2.20 22.68 28.10
N SER A 346 2.75 23.69 27.43
CA SER A 346 2.50 25.10 27.76
C SER A 346 1.11 25.57 27.33
N ALA A 347 0.68 26.72 27.86
CA ALA A 347 -0.51 27.41 27.36
C ALA A 347 -0.40 27.70 25.84
N GLY A 348 -1.45 27.39 25.08
CA GLY A 348 -1.49 27.61 23.63
C GLY A 348 -2.46 26.71 22.87
N SER A 349 -2.48 26.86 21.54
CA SER A 349 -3.20 25.97 20.63
C SER A 349 -2.22 25.03 19.91
N TYR A 350 -2.63 23.77 19.80
CA TYR A 350 -1.90 22.69 19.17
C TYR A 350 -2.79 21.99 18.14
N LEU A 351 -2.16 21.41 17.11
CA LEU A 351 -2.83 20.50 16.17
C LEU A 351 -2.32 19.09 16.44
N LEU A 352 -3.25 18.16 16.56
CA LEU A 352 -3.05 16.75 16.87
C LEU A 352 -3.29 15.96 15.58
N LEU A 353 -2.22 15.36 15.05
CA LEU A 353 -2.17 14.69 13.76
C LEU A 353 -2.08 13.17 13.94
N PRO A 354 -3.16 12.40 13.70
CA PRO A 354 -3.08 10.95 13.72
C PRO A 354 -2.19 10.43 12.59
N PHE A 355 -1.38 9.43 12.92
CA PHE A 355 -0.44 8.78 12.02
C PHE A 355 -0.52 7.26 12.15
N THR A 356 -0.41 6.58 11.02
CA THR A 356 -0.13 5.15 10.93
C THR A 356 0.86 4.91 9.80
N THR A 357 1.69 3.88 9.90
CA THR A 357 2.68 3.59 8.84
C THR A 357 2.07 3.03 7.56
N GLY A 358 0.80 2.62 7.59
CA GLY A 358 0.15 1.91 6.49
C GLY A 358 0.65 0.47 6.29
N CYS A 359 1.69 0.00 6.99
CA CYS A 359 2.28 -1.34 6.77
C CYS A 359 1.26 -2.48 6.94
N ARG A 360 0.24 -2.27 7.78
CA ARG A 360 -0.83 -3.24 8.06
C ARG A 360 -2.19 -2.84 7.44
N LEU A 361 -2.24 -1.71 6.72
CA LEU A 361 -3.40 -1.22 5.98
C LEU A 361 -3.34 -1.68 4.52
N MET A 362 -3.60 -2.97 4.30
CA MET A 362 -3.59 -3.59 2.96
C MET A 362 -5.02 -3.89 2.49
N LYS A 363 -5.33 -3.63 1.21
CA LYS A 363 -6.63 -3.98 0.63
C LYS A 363 -6.76 -5.51 0.53
N ARG A 364 -7.46 -6.17 1.47
CA ARG A 364 -7.69 -7.63 1.37
C ARG A 364 -8.95 -7.89 0.55
N THR A 365 -8.76 -8.24 -0.72
CA THR A 365 -9.75 -9.02 -1.48
C THR A 365 -9.95 -10.39 -0.81
N ARG A 366 -10.83 -10.47 0.20
CA ARG A 366 -11.53 -11.73 0.48
C ARG A 366 -12.44 -12.03 -0.72
N LYS A 367 -12.68 -13.32 -0.98
CA LYS A 367 -13.81 -13.72 -1.82
C LYS A 367 -15.07 -13.13 -1.18
N THR A 368 -15.72 -12.21 -1.86
CA THR A 368 -17.05 -11.73 -1.46
C THR A 368 -17.97 -12.93 -1.34
N SER A 369 -18.68 -13.01 -0.21
CA SER A 369 -19.86 -13.84 -0.10
C SER A 369 -20.80 -13.47 -1.24
N THR A 370 -21.25 -14.44 -2.03
CA THR A 370 -22.23 -14.21 -3.10
C THR A 370 -23.64 -13.96 -2.58
N LYS A 371 -23.82 -13.91 -1.24
CA LYS A 371 -25.09 -13.65 -0.59
C LYS A 371 -25.14 -12.21 -0.09
N THR A 372 -25.82 -11.36 -0.85
CA THR A 372 -26.25 -10.03 -0.39
C THR A 372 -27.26 -10.20 0.74
N ALA A 373 -27.05 -9.49 1.85
CA ALA A 373 -27.95 -9.40 2.97
C ALA A 373 -29.16 -8.53 2.60
N GLN A 374 -30.25 -8.70 3.33
CA GLN A 374 -31.45 -7.89 3.15
C GLN A 374 -31.40 -6.71 4.12
N LEU A 375 -31.51 -5.48 3.61
CA LEU A 375 -31.51 -4.26 4.46
C LEU A 375 -32.88 -4.00 5.09
N VAL A 376 -33.96 -4.27 4.34
CA VAL A 376 -35.34 -4.03 4.78
C VAL A 376 -36.27 -5.22 4.55
N ASN A 377 -37.16 -5.47 5.51
CA ASN A 377 -38.27 -6.41 5.42
C ASN A 377 -39.58 -5.65 5.20
N ARG A 378 -40.53 -6.25 4.47
CA ARG A 378 -41.92 -5.78 4.46
C ARG A 378 -42.73 -6.51 5.52
N THR A 379 -43.43 -5.77 6.36
CA THR A 379 -44.34 -6.29 7.39
C THR A 379 -45.63 -6.82 6.76
N GLN A 380 -46.52 -7.42 7.58
CA GLN A 380 -47.84 -7.87 7.13
C GLN A 380 -48.78 -6.70 6.74
N SER A 381 -48.53 -5.48 7.23
CA SER A 381 -49.21 -4.24 6.81
C SER A 381 -48.68 -3.68 5.48
N GLY A 382 -47.54 -4.17 4.98
CA GLY A 382 -46.87 -3.68 3.77
C GLY A 382 -45.86 -2.56 4.02
N GLU A 383 -45.69 -2.12 5.27
CA GLU A 383 -44.69 -1.14 5.70
C GLU A 383 -43.28 -1.75 5.67
N LEU A 384 -42.26 -0.91 5.48
CA LEU A 384 -40.86 -1.33 5.52
C LEU A 384 -40.28 -1.21 6.94
N GLU A 385 -39.50 -2.19 7.35
CA GLU A 385 -38.71 -2.16 8.59
C GLU A 385 -37.26 -2.56 8.29
N LEU A 386 -36.29 -1.86 8.89
CA LEU A 386 -34.87 -2.27 8.80
C LEU A 386 -34.65 -3.64 9.46
N THR A 387 -33.85 -4.49 8.83
CA THR A 387 -33.47 -5.81 9.39
C THR A 387 -32.62 -5.65 10.65
N LYS A 388 -32.58 -6.70 11.48
CA LYS A 388 -31.81 -6.68 12.73
C LYS A 388 -30.31 -6.49 12.45
N GLU A 389 -29.83 -7.12 11.39
CA GLU A 389 -28.46 -7.07 10.91
C GLU A 389 -28.10 -5.65 10.43
N PHE A 390 -29.00 -4.99 9.69
CA PHE A 390 -28.76 -3.62 9.23
C PHE A 390 -28.86 -2.59 10.37
N LYS A 391 -29.81 -2.76 11.30
CA LYS A 391 -29.86 -1.96 12.54
C LYS A 391 -28.58 -2.07 13.38
N ALA A 392 -27.93 -3.24 13.39
CA ALA A 392 -26.63 -3.42 14.05
C ALA A 392 -25.52 -2.65 13.31
N ALA A 393 -25.40 -2.79 11.98
CA ALA A 393 -24.42 -2.05 11.18
C ALA A 393 -24.58 -0.52 11.30
N LEU A 394 -25.82 -0.01 11.30
CA LEU A 394 -26.09 1.41 11.54
C LEU A 394 -25.78 1.85 12.98
N SER A 395 -25.98 0.97 13.97
CA SER A 395 -25.60 1.24 15.36
C SER A 395 -24.08 1.31 15.55
N ASP A 396 -23.33 0.45 14.84
CA ASP A 396 -21.87 0.46 14.81
C ASP A 396 -21.35 1.71 14.05
N ILE A 397 -22.01 2.12 12.96
CA ILE A 397 -21.74 3.39 12.26
C ILE A 397 -21.95 4.57 13.21
N PHE A 398 -23.05 4.61 13.95
CA PHE A 398 -23.34 5.66 14.93
C PHE A 398 -22.20 5.80 15.97
N GLU A 399 -21.67 4.69 16.51
CA GLU A 399 -20.52 4.69 17.43
C GLU A 399 -19.21 5.21 16.80
N VAL A 400 -19.09 5.23 15.49
CA VAL A 400 -17.91 5.75 14.78
C VAL A 400 -18.00 7.26 14.55
N ILE A 401 -19.22 7.77 14.31
CA ILE A 401 -19.47 9.17 13.99
C ILE A 401 -19.87 10.02 15.22
N ASP A 402 -20.26 9.40 16.34
CA ASP A 402 -20.28 9.97 17.70
C ASP A 402 -18.83 10.21 18.16
N LEU A 403 -18.27 11.36 17.77
CA LEU A 403 -16.86 11.68 17.92
C LEU A 403 -16.52 12.11 19.35
N ASP A 404 -17.43 12.77 20.08
CA ASP A 404 -17.20 13.15 21.47
C ASP A 404 -17.61 12.07 22.49
N GLY A 405 -18.40 11.07 22.06
CA GLY A 405 -18.89 9.99 22.93
C GLY A 405 -20.13 10.37 23.74
N SER A 406 -20.83 11.44 23.37
CA SER A 406 -22.08 11.90 24.00
C SER A 406 -23.24 10.92 23.79
N GLY A 407 -23.17 10.08 22.75
CA GLY A 407 -24.27 9.21 22.32
C GLY A 407 -25.39 9.95 21.57
N LEU A 408 -25.10 11.16 21.10
CA LEU A 408 -25.92 12.00 20.20
C LEU A 408 -25.04 12.40 19.00
N LEU A 409 -25.64 12.93 17.92
CA LEU A 409 -24.89 13.47 16.79
C LEU A 409 -25.19 14.97 16.60
N SER A 410 -24.12 15.76 16.70
CA SER A 410 -24.09 17.15 16.27
C SER A 410 -24.16 17.30 14.73
N LEU A 411 -24.38 18.52 14.25
CA LEU A 411 -24.33 18.83 12.82
C LEU A 411 -22.93 18.60 12.25
N GLU A 412 -21.90 18.88 13.04
CA GLU A 412 -20.50 18.67 12.69
C GLU A 412 -20.19 17.18 12.49
N GLU A 413 -20.65 16.32 13.40
CA GLU A 413 -20.52 14.86 13.34
C GLU A 413 -21.30 14.26 12.16
N TYR A 414 -22.55 14.69 11.98
CA TYR A 414 -23.35 14.29 10.82
C TYR A 414 -22.70 14.74 9.49
N ASN A 415 -22.07 15.92 9.46
CA ASN A 415 -21.34 16.39 8.29
C ASN A 415 -20.04 15.61 8.01
N PHE A 416 -19.41 14.97 9.01
CA PHE A 416 -18.31 14.04 8.75
C PHE A 416 -18.80 12.72 8.15
N PHE A 417 -20.00 12.27 8.50
CA PHE A 417 -20.68 11.14 7.86
C PHE A 417 -21.03 11.46 6.40
N GLU A 418 -21.78 12.54 6.14
CA GLU A 418 -22.18 12.96 4.79
C GLU A 418 -20.98 13.19 3.86
N GLN A 419 -19.96 13.92 4.33
CA GLN A 419 -18.75 14.16 3.55
C GLN A 419 -18.03 12.85 3.16
N ARG A 420 -18.26 11.74 3.89
CA ARG A 420 -17.73 10.42 3.58
C ARG A 420 -18.66 9.60 2.67
N THR A 421 -19.98 9.70 2.81
CA THR A 421 -20.96 8.84 2.11
C THR A 421 -21.46 9.46 0.81
N SER A 422 -22.02 10.67 0.87
CA SER A 422 -22.53 11.44 -0.27
C SER A 422 -21.44 12.32 -0.90
N GLY A 423 -20.45 12.75 -0.11
CA GLY A 423 -19.42 13.72 -0.51
C GLY A 423 -19.91 15.17 -0.41
N GLU A 424 -21.15 15.39 0.03
CA GLU A 424 -21.76 16.70 0.24
C GLU A 424 -21.80 17.05 1.73
N LYS A 425 -22.38 18.19 2.08
CA LYS A 425 -22.58 18.61 3.47
C LYS A 425 -24.04 19.00 3.70
N CYS A 426 -24.59 18.54 4.81
CA CYS A 426 -25.86 19.00 5.34
C CYS A 426 -25.71 20.46 5.81
N ASP A 427 -26.50 21.36 5.23
CA ASP A 427 -26.58 22.75 5.66
C ASP A 427 -27.52 22.93 6.88
N GLU A 428 -27.54 24.13 7.45
CA GLU A 428 -28.32 24.40 8.66
C GLU A 428 -29.85 24.28 8.45
N ASP A 429 -30.33 24.52 7.23
CA ASP A 429 -31.75 24.44 6.86
C ASP A 429 -32.19 22.98 6.71
N ALA A 430 -31.40 22.16 6.01
CA ALA A 430 -31.60 20.71 5.92
C ALA A 430 -31.49 20.04 7.31
N TRP A 431 -30.56 20.50 8.15
CA TRP A 431 -30.43 20.01 9.52
C TRP A 431 -31.61 20.43 10.41
N ALA A 432 -32.18 21.63 10.20
CA ALA A 432 -33.42 22.04 10.87
C ALA A 432 -34.57 21.07 10.54
N ILE A 433 -34.75 20.75 9.26
CA ILE A 433 -35.74 19.77 8.79
C ILE A 433 -35.46 18.38 9.40
N CYS A 434 -34.20 17.94 9.47
CA CYS A 434 -33.83 16.68 10.12
C CYS A 434 -34.29 16.65 11.60
N LYS A 435 -34.00 17.72 12.36
CA LYS A 435 -34.36 17.80 13.79
C LYS A 435 -35.87 17.87 14.06
N GLU A 436 -36.66 18.37 13.11
CA GLU A 436 -38.12 18.44 13.22
C GLU A 436 -38.81 17.10 12.91
N ASN A 437 -38.20 16.24 12.08
CA ASN A 437 -38.83 15.02 11.58
C ASN A 437 -38.37 13.71 12.25
N PHE A 438 -37.23 13.71 12.95
CA PHE A 438 -36.63 12.52 13.58
C PHE A 438 -36.40 12.70 15.09
N ASP A 439 -36.23 11.59 15.83
CA ASP A 439 -35.96 11.65 17.27
C ASP A 439 -34.66 12.39 17.60
N THR A 440 -34.78 13.51 18.33
CA THR A 440 -33.67 14.37 18.74
C THR A 440 -33.70 14.69 20.23
N LYS A 441 -32.52 14.99 20.79
CA LYS A 441 -32.34 15.41 22.17
C LYS A 441 -31.32 16.54 22.21
N ASN A 442 -31.58 17.59 22.97
CA ASN A 442 -30.71 18.79 23.03
C ASN A 442 -30.44 19.48 21.67
N ASN A 443 -31.29 19.26 20.66
CA ASN A 443 -31.10 19.65 19.25
C ASN A 443 -30.05 18.82 18.48
N GLU A 444 -29.69 17.65 18.99
CA GLU A 444 -28.76 16.68 18.39
C GLU A 444 -29.51 15.38 18.07
N LEU A 445 -29.12 14.69 17.00
CA LEU A 445 -29.81 13.49 16.51
C LEU A 445 -29.52 12.29 17.42
N THR A 446 -30.55 11.58 17.89
CA THR A 446 -30.33 10.36 18.68
C THR A 446 -29.99 9.17 17.78
N ARG A 447 -29.51 8.07 18.36
CA ARG A 447 -29.37 6.81 17.62
C ARG A 447 -30.69 6.32 17.03
N GLN A 448 -31.81 6.57 17.71
CA GLN A 448 -33.13 6.18 17.20
C GLN A 448 -33.52 7.05 16.00
N GLY A 449 -33.31 8.37 16.08
CA GLY A 449 -33.51 9.28 14.95
C GLY A 449 -32.62 8.97 13.75
N PHE A 450 -31.36 8.57 13.98
CA PHE A 450 -30.45 8.13 12.91
C PHE A 450 -30.94 6.85 12.21
N LEU A 451 -31.50 5.88 12.96
CA LEU A 451 -32.12 4.68 12.38
C LEU A 451 -33.41 5.02 11.61
N GLU A 452 -34.19 5.99 12.06
CA GLU A 452 -35.41 6.47 11.39
C GLU A 452 -35.09 7.21 10.08
N LEU A 453 -34.04 8.03 10.07
CA LEU A 453 -33.52 8.71 8.88
C LEU A 453 -33.10 7.70 7.81
N ASN A 454 -32.29 6.71 8.17
CA ASN A 454 -31.87 5.64 7.25
C ASN A 454 -33.05 4.74 6.82
N LEU A 455 -34.11 4.61 7.63
CA LEU A 455 -35.34 3.92 7.23
C LEU A 455 -36.18 4.73 6.24
N MET A 456 -36.21 6.06 6.37
CA MET A 456 -36.85 6.94 5.40
C MET A 456 -36.12 6.86 4.05
N GLU A 457 -34.79 6.95 4.04
CA GLU A 457 -33.98 6.73 2.83
C GLU A 457 -34.21 5.32 2.23
N ALA A 458 -34.33 4.29 3.08
CA ALA A 458 -34.65 2.92 2.64
C ALA A 458 -36.04 2.78 2.00
N ASN A 459 -36.95 3.72 2.25
CA ASN A 459 -38.32 3.73 1.72
C ASN A 459 -38.46 4.60 0.46
N ASP A 460 -37.49 5.48 0.19
CA ASP A 460 -37.44 6.24 -1.06
C ASP A 460 -37.33 5.30 -2.28
N ARG A 461 -37.84 5.78 -3.41
CA ARG A 461 -37.89 5.05 -4.70
C ARG A 461 -38.49 3.63 -4.59
N GLU A 462 -39.59 3.50 -3.84
CA GLU A 462 -40.36 2.25 -3.64
C GLU A 462 -39.65 1.14 -2.84
N GLY A 463 -38.57 1.48 -2.13
CA GLY A 463 -37.80 0.53 -1.32
C GLY A 463 -36.50 0.05 -1.98
N ASP A 464 -35.81 0.92 -2.72
CA ASP A 464 -34.59 0.59 -3.46
C ASP A 464 -33.33 0.84 -2.61
N PRO A 465 -32.65 -0.22 -2.11
CA PRO A 465 -31.56 -0.08 -1.14
C PRO A 465 -30.22 0.34 -1.78
N ARG A 466 -30.17 0.72 -3.06
CA ARG A 466 -28.90 1.00 -3.76
C ARG A 466 -28.10 2.15 -3.14
N ASP A 467 -28.76 3.23 -2.76
CA ASP A 467 -28.08 4.40 -2.21
C ASP A 467 -27.54 4.09 -0.79
N LEU A 468 -28.32 3.38 0.03
CA LEU A 468 -27.87 2.80 1.31
C LEU A 468 -26.72 1.81 1.18
N TRP A 469 -26.62 1.06 0.08
CA TRP A 469 -25.45 0.20 -0.17
C TRP A 469 -24.19 1.02 -0.44
N LEU A 470 -24.27 2.15 -1.14
CA LEU A 470 -23.14 3.06 -1.31
C LEU A 470 -22.71 3.65 0.04
N THR A 471 -23.67 4.04 0.89
CA THR A 471 -23.41 4.46 2.28
C THR A 471 -22.72 3.37 3.11
N LEU A 472 -23.21 2.13 3.06
CA LEU A 472 -22.61 0.98 3.75
C LEU A 472 -21.19 0.66 3.26
N GLU A 473 -20.97 0.64 1.95
CA GLU A 473 -19.65 0.43 1.35
C GLU A 473 -18.69 1.59 1.70
N ALA A 474 -19.18 2.83 1.69
CA ALA A 474 -18.41 3.99 2.13
C ALA A 474 -17.99 3.88 3.62
N MET A 475 -18.85 3.29 4.45
CA MET A 475 -18.60 2.97 5.85
C MET A 475 -17.96 1.59 6.08
N GLY A 476 -17.43 0.93 5.03
CA GLY A 476 -16.58 -0.25 5.14
C GLY A 476 -17.29 -1.60 5.30
N TYR A 477 -18.61 -1.63 5.15
CA TYR A 477 -19.41 -2.87 5.16
C TYR A 477 -19.45 -3.51 3.77
N ASN A 478 -19.44 -4.84 3.73
CA ASN A 478 -19.73 -5.58 2.51
C ASN A 478 -21.23 -5.82 2.33
N HIS A 479 -21.59 -6.36 1.16
CA HIS A 479 -22.94 -6.83 0.87
C HIS A 479 -23.50 -7.89 1.84
N SER A 480 -22.71 -8.51 2.72
CA SER A 480 -23.21 -9.41 3.78
C SER A 480 -23.37 -8.72 5.15
N LEU A 481 -23.27 -7.39 5.22
CA LEU A 481 -23.27 -6.58 6.45
C LEU A 481 -22.15 -6.94 7.44
N GLU A 482 -21.05 -7.48 6.93
CA GLU A 482 -19.81 -7.65 7.68
C GLU A 482 -18.88 -6.46 7.37
N MET A 483 -18.29 -5.83 8.38
CA MET A 483 -17.16 -4.92 8.15
C MET A 483 -16.01 -5.70 7.51
N VAL A 484 -15.62 -5.35 6.28
CA VAL A 484 -14.60 -6.09 5.53
C VAL A 484 -13.21 -5.48 5.69
N GLU A 485 -12.27 -6.39 5.91
CA GLU A 485 -10.84 -6.11 5.91
C GLU A 485 -10.38 -5.55 4.55
N GLY A 486 -10.37 -4.24 4.37
CA GLY A 486 -9.63 -3.60 3.28
C GLY A 486 -10.35 -3.49 1.94
N THR A 487 -11.68 -3.45 1.92
CA THR A 487 -12.45 -2.99 0.73
C THR A 487 -12.70 -1.47 0.72
N CYS A 488 -11.89 -0.71 1.48
CA CYS A 488 -11.97 0.74 1.72
C CYS A 488 -13.12 1.14 2.67
N PRO A 489 -12.93 2.12 3.58
CA PRO A 489 -11.71 2.55 4.27
C PRO A 489 -11.55 1.75 5.57
N LEU A 490 -10.31 1.43 5.96
CA LEU A 490 -10.06 0.66 7.18
C LEU A 490 -10.24 1.53 8.42
N PHE A 491 -11.47 1.56 8.98
CA PHE A 491 -11.81 2.16 10.26
C PHE A 491 -11.01 1.55 11.42
N LEU A 492 -9.75 1.97 11.54
CA LEU A 492 -9.04 1.87 12.79
C LEU A 492 -9.60 2.95 13.71
N ASN A 493 -10.71 2.62 14.33
CA ASN A 493 -11.34 3.49 15.30
C ASN A 493 -10.40 3.61 16.51
N GLY A 494 -9.99 4.84 16.80
CA GLY A 494 -9.11 5.20 17.90
C GLY A 494 -9.85 6.07 18.89
N ILE A 495 -9.77 5.74 20.19
CA ILE A 495 -10.20 6.62 21.26
C ILE A 495 -8.96 7.35 21.79
N ILE A 496 -8.92 8.65 21.59
CA ILE A 496 -7.92 9.56 22.14
C ILE A 496 -8.43 10.04 23.50
N PHE A 497 -7.72 9.68 24.58
CA PHE A 497 -7.91 10.30 25.88
C PHE A 497 -6.80 11.30 26.13
N PHE A 498 -7.18 12.52 26.54
CA PHE A 498 -6.26 13.59 26.88
C PHE A 498 -6.55 14.07 28.29
N TYR A 499 -5.62 13.80 29.23
CA TYR A 499 -5.72 14.17 30.63
C TYR A 499 -4.78 15.33 30.95
N CYS A 500 -5.26 16.29 31.74
CA CYS A 500 -4.55 17.45 32.26
C CYS A 500 -4.70 17.54 33.78
N GLU A 501 -3.59 17.78 34.49
CA GLU A 501 -3.57 17.84 35.96
C GLU A 501 -4.32 19.07 36.50
N ASP A 502 -3.98 20.26 36.01
CA ASP A 502 -4.40 21.55 36.59
C ASP A 502 -5.22 22.43 35.64
N ALA A 503 -5.48 21.98 34.40
CA ALA A 503 -6.10 22.81 33.36
C ALA A 503 -7.23 22.10 32.62
N LYS A 504 -8.36 22.79 32.40
CA LYS A 504 -9.44 22.29 31.54
C LYS A 504 -9.11 22.60 30.06
N ALA A 505 -8.38 21.70 29.41
CA ALA A 505 -8.14 21.77 27.98
C ALA A 505 -9.43 21.52 27.17
N THR A 506 -9.51 22.07 25.95
CA THR A 506 -10.55 21.73 24.98
C THR A 506 -9.94 21.00 23.79
N LEU A 507 -10.62 19.96 23.32
CA LEU A 507 -10.23 19.17 22.15
C LEU A 507 -11.43 19.16 21.19
N GLN A 508 -11.19 19.45 19.92
CA GLN A 508 -12.22 19.55 18.89
C GLN A 508 -11.74 18.90 17.60
N ALA A 509 -12.64 18.19 16.90
CA ALA A 509 -12.44 17.81 15.51
C ALA A 509 -12.35 19.07 14.63
N VAL A 510 -11.50 19.06 13.60
CA VAL A 510 -11.32 20.20 12.68
C VAL A 510 -11.80 19.84 11.28
N HIS A 511 -11.05 18.96 10.62
CA HIS A 511 -11.37 18.51 9.27
C HIS A 511 -10.71 17.16 8.99
N LEU A 512 -11.22 16.49 7.96
CA LEU A 512 -10.65 15.26 7.45
C LEU A 512 -9.52 15.59 6.47
N ASP A 513 -8.30 15.11 6.74
CA ASP A 513 -7.12 15.39 5.91
C ASP A 513 -6.11 14.26 5.95
N SER A 514 -5.43 14.05 4.83
CA SER A 514 -4.18 13.30 4.74
C SER A 514 -3.04 13.89 5.59
N GLY A 515 -3.11 15.19 5.90
CA GLY A 515 -2.11 15.96 6.63
C GLY A 515 -0.74 16.00 5.94
N ILE A 516 -0.62 15.52 4.69
CA ILE A 516 0.64 15.02 4.09
C ILE A 516 1.84 15.92 4.33
N LYS A 517 1.73 17.24 4.12
CA LYS A 517 2.87 18.16 4.29
C LYS A 517 3.28 18.29 5.76
N MET A 518 2.32 18.59 6.63
CA MET A 518 2.57 18.86 8.04
C MET A 518 2.95 17.59 8.79
N LEU A 519 2.23 16.50 8.53
CA LEU A 519 2.49 15.19 9.11
C LEU A 519 3.83 14.61 8.66
N ASN A 520 4.19 14.68 7.37
CA ASN A 520 5.53 14.26 6.94
C ASN A 520 6.63 15.13 7.58
N SER A 521 6.42 16.45 7.73
CA SER A 521 7.38 17.32 8.43
C SER A 521 7.55 16.88 9.89
N ALA A 522 6.46 16.61 10.61
CA ALA A 522 6.47 16.11 11.98
C ALA A 522 7.17 14.74 12.10
N VAL A 523 6.82 13.78 11.25
CA VAL A 523 7.45 12.44 11.20
C VAL A 523 8.95 12.57 10.90
N GLN A 524 9.35 13.35 9.90
CA GLN A 524 10.77 13.60 9.60
C GLN A 524 11.53 14.26 10.76
N ARG A 525 10.92 15.24 11.43
CA ARG A 525 11.51 15.89 12.62
C ARG A 525 11.68 14.87 13.75
N SER A 526 10.69 14.02 14.02
CA SER A 526 10.76 12.97 15.06
C SER A 526 11.85 11.92 14.81
N ILE A 527 12.04 11.53 13.54
CA ILE A 527 13.08 10.57 13.15
C ILE A 527 14.45 11.24 13.24
N THR A 528 14.60 12.45 12.69
CA THR A 528 15.91 13.12 12.59
C THR A 528 16.41 13.74 13.90
N SER A 529 15.56 13.86 14.93
CA SER A 529 15.99 14.25 16.28
C SER A 529 16.41 13.06 17.16
N LYS A 530 15.94 11.84 16.86
CA LYS A 530 16.20 10.62 17.66
C LYS A 530 17.16 9.61 17.00
N ALA A 531 17.38 9.70 15.69
CA ALA A 531 18.28 8.82 14.96
C ALA A 531 19.63 9.49 14.63
N GLU A 532 20.71 8.72 14.72
CA GLU A 532 22.03 9.15 14.26
C GLU A 532 22.07 9.24 12.72
N ALA A 533 22.74 10.28 12.21
CA ALA A 533 22.92 10.51 10.78
C ALA A 533 24.15 9.77 10.24
N ARG A 534 23.96 8.81 9.33
CA ARG A 534 25.06 8.08 8.69
C ARG A 534 25.19 8.48 7.22
N SER A 535 26.38 8.88 6.78
CA SER A 535 26.62 9.26 5.39
C SER A 535 26.76 8.04 4.48
N LEU A 536 26.30 8.17 3.23
CA LEU A 536 26.57 7.19 2.20
C LEU A 536 28.03 7.32 1.73
N LYS A 537 28.76 6.20 1.69
CA LYS A 537 30.20 6.16 1.43
C LYS A 537 30.52 6.77 0.05
N GLY A 538 31.27 7.86 0.03
CA GLY A 538 31.60 8.62 -1.20
C GLY A 538 30.59 9.72 -1.57
N HIS A 539 29.52 9.91 -0.79
CA HIS A 539 28.53 10.98 -0.94
C HIS A 539 28.14 11.54 0.43
N GLU A 540 29.06 12.26 1.07
CA GLU A 540 28.89 12.81 2.43
C GLU A 540 27.68 13.75 2.58
N ASN A 541 27.22 14.33 1.47
CA ASN A 541 26.03 15.17 1.40
C ASN A 541 24.70 14.39 1.39
N VAL A 542 24.73 13.04 1.37
CA VAL A 542 23.51 12.21 1.48
C VAL A 542 23.58 11.43 2.79
N LEU A 543 22.68 11.77 3.72
CA LEU A 543 22.62 11.21 5.06
C LEU A 543 21.40 10.31 5.21
N ILE A 544 21.61 9.12 5.79
CA ILE A 544 20.58 8.16 6.16
C ILE A 544 20.36 8.24 7.67
N TYR A 545 19.14 8.49 8.07
CA TYR A 545 18.67 8.40 9.45
C TYR A 545 17.81 7.15 9.57
N THR A 546 18.15 6.24 10.48
CA THR A 546 17.34 5.04 10.76
C THR A 546 16.88 5.10 12.21
N TYR A 547 15.62 5.45 12.41
CA TYR A 547 14.98 5.46 13.72
C TYR A 547 14.44 4.07 14.06
N LYS A 548 14.70 3.63 15.29
CA LYS A 548 14.22 2.37 15.88
C LYS A 548 13.28 2.70 17.04
N GLY A 549 11.97 2.57 16.83
CA GLY A 549 10.96 2.64 17.90
C GLY A 549 10.71 1.26 18.53
N GLU A 550 9.70 1.16 19.38
CA GLU A 550 9.33 -0.12 20.04
C GLU A 550 8.70 -1.12 19.04
N SER A 551 7.83 -0.66 18.14
CA SER A 551 7.06 -1.50 17.22
C SER A 551 7.40 -1.32 15.73
N ARG A 552 8.17 -0.27 15.38
CA ARG A 552 8.48 0.10 14.00
C ARG A 552 9.91 0.62 13.83
N ILE A 553 10.46 0.43 12.64
CA ILE A 553 11.70 1.05 12.16
C ILE A 553 11.34 2.01 11.03
N SER A 554 11.87 3.23 11.05
CA SER A 554 11.57 4.26 10.05
C SER A 554 12.85 4.87 9.52
N SER A 555 12.96 5.03 8.20
CA SER A 555 14.18 5.57 7.56
C SER A 555 13.90 6.86 6.80
N VAL A 556 14.76 7.87 6.99
CA VAL A 556 14.74 9.16 6.29
C VAL A 556 16.07 9.36 5.57
N VAL A 557 16.01 9.73 4.28
CA VAL A 557 17.16 10.27 3.55
C VAL A 557 17.11 11.79 3.63
N ALA A 558 18.22 12.42 3.98
CA ALA A 558 18.44 13.85 3.83
C ALA A 558 19.46 14.10 2.72
N ASN A 559 19.06 14.82 1.68
CA ASN A 559 19.93 15.24 0.59
C ASN A 559 20.37 16.68 0.82
N LYS A 560 21.59 16.87 1.33
CA LYS A 560 22.21 18.19 1.53
C LYS A 560 22.87 18.76 0.25
N SER A 561 22.88 18.00 -0.85
CA SER A 561 23.49 18.45 -2.11
C SER A 561 22.58 19.40 -2.90
N ASN A 562 23.17 20.08 -3.88
CA ASN A 562 22.46 20.96 -4.82
C ASN A 562 21.82 20.19 -6.00
N GLN A 563 21.91 18.86 -6.04
CA GLN A 563 21.36 18.01 -7.10
C GLN A 563 20.33 17.05 -6.52
N LYS A 564 19.38 16.60 -7.34
CA LYS A 564 18.47 15.51 -7.00
C LYS A 564 19.27 14.21 -6.90
N MET A 565 19.03 13.41 -5.86
CA MET A 565 19.73 12.15 -5.62
C MET A 565 18.76 10.98 -5.59
N THR A 566 19.09 9.88 -6.25
CA THR A 566 18.29 8.65 -6.23
C THR A 566 18.96 7.60 -5.37
N VAL A 567 18.33 7.25 -4.25
CA VAL A 567 18.81 6.25 -3.30
C VAL A 567 18.01 4.96 -3.49
N HIS A 568 18.70 3.89 -3.89
CA HIS A 568 18.16 2.55 -3.98
C HIS A 568 18.17 1.88 -2.60
N ILE A 569 17.01 1.41 -2.16
CA ILE A 569 16.78 0.75 -0.88
C ILE A 569 16.57 -0.74 -1.15
N ASN A 570 17.36 -1.61 -0.53
CA ASN A 570 17.19 -3.06 -0.61
C ASN A 570 17.00 -3.68 0.79
N ASN A 571 15.82 -4.25 1.03
CA ASN A 571 15.43 -4.96 2.24
C ASN A 571 15.29 -6.49 2.04
N GLU A 572 15.78 -7.10 0.96
CA GLU A 572 15.60 -8.54 0.64
C GLU A 572 16.11 -9.49 1.72
N GLN A 573 17.08 -9.04 2.52
CA GLN A 573 17.63 -9.81 3.64
C GLN A 573 16.84 -9.64 4.95
N SER A 574 15.79 -8.81 4.95
CA SER A 574 14.91 -8.63 6.10
C SER A 574 14.00 -9.85 6.28
N LYS A 575 13.70 -10.21 7.54
CA LYS A 575 12.92 -11.39 7.90
C LYS A 575 11.80 -11.03 8.86
N ASN A 576 10.62 -11.62 8.66
CA ASN A 576 9.40 -11.32 9.42
C ASN A 576 9.05 -9.80 9.37
N CYS A 577 9.30 -9.16 8.23
CA CYS A 577 9.06 -7.72 8.01
C CYS A 577 7.92 -7.48 7.04
N VAL A 578 7.23 -6.36 7.22
CA VAL A 578 6.33 -5.72 6.25
C VAL A 578 6.73 -4.24 6.10
N SER A 579 6.68 -3.70 4.88
CA SER A 579 7.10 -2.34 4.54
C SER A 579 5.90 -1.50 4.08
N SER A 580 5.89 -0.22 4.45
CA SER A 580 4.88 0.76 3.99
C SER A 580 4.90 1.01 2.48
N ARG A 581 5.91 0.49 1.77
CA ARG A 581 6.04 0.57 0.30
C ARG A 581 5.50 -0.67 -0.42
N GLY A 582 5.05 -1.71 0.29
CA GLY A 582 4.70 -3.02 -0.28
C GLY A 582 5.89 -3.81 -0.87
N MET A 583 7.02 -3.15 -1.14
CA MET A 583 8.18 -3.70 -1.83
C MET A 583 9.38 -3.92 -0.91
N SER A 584 10.13 -5.01 -1.14
CA SER A 584 11.43 -5.24 -0.52
C SER A 584 12.54 -4.41 -1.14
N VAL A 585 12.47 -4.09 -2.44
CA VAL A 585 13.48 -3.31 -3.18
C VAL A 585 12.80 -2.21 -3.99
N PHE A 586 13.27 -0.99 -3.85
CA PHE A 586 12.74 0.19 -4.56
C PHE A 586 13.79 1.31 -4.61
N ALA A 587 13.51 2.38 -5.35
CA ALA A 587 14.33 3.58 -5.39
C ALA A 587 13.55 4.78 -4.85
N VAL A 588 14.24 5.67 -4.13
CA VAL A 588 13.68 6.91 -3.58
C VAL A 588 14.41 8.09 -4.21
N GLU A 589 13.65 8.92 -4.91
CA GLU A 589 14.15 10.14 -5.53
C GLU A 589 14.02 11.33 -4.55
N VAL A 590 15.15 11.83 -4.05
CA VAL A 590 15.19 12.90 -3.05
C VAL A 590 15.66 14.21 -3.70
N PRO A 591 14.80 15.25 -3.78
CA PRO A 591 15.17 16.56 -4.33
C PRO A 591 16.40 17.19 -3.64
N ALA A 592 17.01 18.16 -4.31
CA ALA A 592 18.12 18.92 -3.75
C ALA A 592 17.69 19.65 -2.46
N ARG A 593 18.54 19.63 -1.43
CA ARG A 593 18.33 20.31 -0.14
C ARG A 593 17.06 19.89 0.65
N THR A 594 16.46 18.73 0.37
CA THR A 594 15.28 18.23 1.09
C THR A 594 15.55 16.97 1.92
N LYS A 595 14.56 16.59 2.72
CA LYS A 595 14.48 15.31 3.43
C LYS A 595 13.25 14.54 2.94
N MET A 596 13.32 13.22 2.94
CA MET A 596 12.19 12.36 2.58
C MET A 596 12.14 11.12 3.48
N VAL A 597 10.93 10.77 3.96
CA VAL A 597 10.68 9.47 4.58
C VAL A 597 10.69 8.40 3.49
N CYS A 598 11.64 7.48 3.59
CA CYS A 598 11.86 6.47 2.57
C CYS A 598 10.92 5.29 2.75
N GLN A 599 10.86 4.77 3.97
CA GLN A 599 10.02 3.64 4.36
C GLN A 599 9.77 3.63 5.87
N HIS A 600 8.65 3.02 6.23
CA HIS A 600 8.44 2.42 7.53
C HIS A 600 8.44 0.90 7.38
N VAL A 601 8.95 0.20 8.39
CA VAL A 601 8.98 -1.26 8.45
C VAL A 601 8.51 -1.72 9.83
N MET A 602 7.65 -2.73 9.84
CA MET A 602 7.10 -3.36 11.03
C MET A 602 7.26 -4.88 10.98
N ALA A 603 7.02 -5.54 12.12
CA ALA A 603 6.85 -6.99 12.16
C ALA A 603 5.64 -7.43 11.31
N LEU A 604 5.83 -8.46 10.47
CA LEU A 604 4.72 -9.15 9.80
C LEU A 604 3.90 -9.95 10.82
N ASN A 605 4.58 -10.69 11.71
CA ASN A 605 4.04 -11.30 12.90
C ASN A 605 4.78 -10.76 14.13
N ASP A 606 4.12 -9.98 14.98
CA ASP A 606 4.75 -9.40 16.18
C ASP A 606 4.97 -10.41 17.32
N GLN A 607 4.39 -11.61 17.26
CA GLN A 607 4.67 -12.70 18.21
C GLN A 607 6.01 -13.40 17.95
N GLN A 608 6.75 -12.99 16.91
CA GLN A 608 8.04 -13.55 16.51
C GLN A 608 9.11 -12.46 16.44
N GLU A 609 10.37 -12.84 16.60
CA GLU A 609 11.51 -11.96 16.33
C GLU A 609 11.49 -11.52 14.85
N TRP A 610 11.91 -10.30 14.57
CA TRP A 610 12.07 -9.79 13.21
C TRP A 610 13.39 -9.05 13.03
N THR A 611 13.95 -9.14 11.82
CA THR A 611 15.25 -8.56 11.50
C THR A 611 15.13 -7.63 10.30
N TYR A 612 15.33 -6.34 10.53
CA TYR A 612 15.48 -5.33 9.49
C TYR A 612 16.92 -5.33 8.99
N ASN A 613 17.12 -5.79 7.76
CA ASN A 613 18.41 -5.74 7.06
C ASN A 613 18.20 -4.94 5.78
N CYS A 614 18.66 -3.69 5.80
CA CYS A 614 18.55 -2.74 4.69
C CYS A 614 19.93 -2.38 4.15
N VAL A 615 20.05 -2.30 2.84
CA VAL A 615 21.24 -1.80 2.12
C VAL A 615 20.83 -0.61 1.26
N GLU A 616 21.23 0.58 1.67
CA GLU A 616 21.04 1.81 0.91
C GLU A 616 22.22 2.01 -0.06
N THR A 617 21.96 2.27 -1.35
CA THR A 617 23.01 2.57 -2.34
C THR A 617 22.62 3.73 -3.24
N ILE A 618 23.58 4.54 -3.69
CA ILE A 618 23.28 5.61 -4.66
C ILE A 618 23.26 5.04 -6.08
N ILE A 619 22.21 5.36 -6.81
CA ILE A 619 22.16 5.19 -8.26
C ILE A 619 22.76 6.46 -8.88
N PRO A 620 23.84 6.37 -9.68
CA PRO A 620 24.31 7.51 -10.45
C PRO A 620 23.20 8.01 -11.36
N SER A 621 22.93 9.31 -11.35
CA SER A 621 22.12 9.96 -12.38
C SER A 621 22.83 9.79 -13.73
N LEU A 622 22.21 9.04 -14.64
CA LEU A 622 22.62 8.90 -16.04
C LEU A 622 22.35 10.20 -16.82
#